data_AF-A0A971GCJ1-F1
#
_entry.id   AF-A0A971GCJ1-F1
#
_cell.length_a   1.000
_cell.length_b   1.000
_cell.length_c   1.000
_cell.angle_alpha   90.00
_cell.angle_beta   90.00
_cell.angle_gamma   90.00
#
_symmetry.space_group_name_H-M   'P 1'
#
loop_
_entity.id
_entity.type
_entity.pdbx_description
1 polymer ?
#
loop_
_entity_poly.entity_id
_entity_poly.type
_entity_poly.pdbx_seq_one_letter_code
_entity_poly.pdbx_strand_id
1 'polypeptide(L)' 'MARIAGMAYSTYSDKKRGKIRWFEDEMYRICKYFNRSLYGLFWPEELDPNRM' A
#
# COMPACT_ATOMS: atom_id res chain seq x y z
N MET A 1 1.72 7.22 -8.51
CA MET A 1 1.44 6.66 -7.18
C MET A 1 2.14 7.40 -6.04
N ALA A 2 3.45 7.64 -6.08
CA ALA A 2 4.16 8.41 -5.03
C ALA A 2 3.51 9.76 -4.69
N ARG A 3 3.16 10.55 -5.72
CA ARG A 3 2.43 11.83 -5.57
C ARG A 3 1.04 11.66 -4.92
N ILE A 4 0.32 10.58 -5.24
CA ILE A 4 -1.01 10.28 -4.69
C ILE A 4 -0.90 9.93 -3.20
N ALA A 5 0.12 9.16 -2.83
CA ALA A 5 0.41 8.82 -1.45
C ALA A 5 1.03 9.99 -0.65
N GLY A 6 1.42 11.07 -1.32
CA GLY A 6 2.00 12.27 -0.70
C GLY A 6 3.45 12.07 -0.24
N MET A 7 4.24 11.29 -0.98
CA MET A 7 5.63 10.98 -0.63
C MET A 7 6.60 11.08 -1.82
N ALA A 8 7.90 11.13 -1.51
CA ALA A 8 8.94 11.07 -2.52
C ALA A 8 8.94 9.74 -3.27
N TYR A 9 9.41 9.75 -4.53
CA TYR A 9 9.46 8.55 -5.36
C TYR A 9 10.37 7.47 -4.77
N SER A 10 11.51 7.85 -4.17
CA SER A 10 12.42 6.93 -3.48
C SER A 10 11.71 6.17 -2.36
N THR A 11 11.03 6.90 -1.47
CA THR A 11 10.23 6.32 -0.37
C THR A 11 9.13 5.39 -0.87
N TYR A 12 8.41 5.81 -1.91
CA TYR A 12 7.40 4.97 -2.55
C TYR A 12 7.99 3.68 -3.12
N SER A 13 9.16 3.77 -3.77
CA SER A 13 9.86 2.61 -4.32
C SER A 13 10.33 1.64 -3.24
N ASP A 14 10.81 2.14 -2.09
CA ASP A 14 11.24 1.30 -0.97
C ASP A 14 10.05 0.59 -0.31
N LYS A 15 8.91 1.27 -0.15
CA LYS A 15 7.67 0.66 0.32
C LYS A 15 7.11 -0.39 -0.64
N LYS A 16 7.16 -0.14 -1.95
CA LYS A 16 6.74 -1.14 -2.97
C LYS A 16 7.59 -2.41 -2.93
N ARG A 17 8.88 -2.29 -2.58
CA ARG A 17 9.80 -3.43 -2.43
C ARG A 17 9.72 -4.10 -1.05
N GLY A 18 8.84 -3.64 -0.16
CA GLY A 18 8.69 -4.19 1.18
C GLY A 18 9.83 -3.83 2.15
N LYS A 19 10.73 -2.90 1.79
CA LYS A 19 11.82 -2.45 2.67
C LYS A 19 11.32 -1.59 3.82
N ILE A 20 10.24 -0.85 3.57
CA ILE A 20 9.60 0.05 4.53
C ILE A 20 8.12 -0.30 4.57
N ARG A 21 7.54 -0.36 5.78
CA ARG A 21 6.12 -0.62 5.96
C ARG A 21 5.27 0.55 5.45
N TRP A 22 4.10 0.26 4.90
CA TRP A 22 3.07 1.23 4.58
C TRP A 22 2.32 1.68 5.84
N PHE A 23 2.09 2.98 5.98
CA PHE A 23 1.24 3.53 7.03
C PHE A 23 -0.22 3.58 6.55
N GLU A 24 -1.14 3.53 7.49
CA GLU A 24 -2.58 3.47 7.19
C GLU A 24 -3.06 4.73 6.46
N ASP A 25 -2.57 5.91 6.82
CA ASP A 25 -2.91 7.18 6.18
C ASP A 25 -2.45 7.23 4.70
N GLU A 26 -1.27 6.69 4.40
CA GLU A 26 -0.76 6.55 3.04
C GLU A 26 -1.67 5.65 2.19
N MET A 27 -2.10 4.51 2.78
CA MET A 27 -3.03 3.58 2.14
C MET A 27 -4.39 4.25 1.90
N TYR A 28 -4.92 5.00 2.88
CA TYR A 28 -6.19 5.74 2.74
C TYR A 28 -6.14 6.74 1.59
N ARG A 29 -5.04 7.50 1.42
CA ARG A 29 -4.90 8.45 0.31
C ARG A 29 -4.96 7.77 -1.05
N ILE A 30 -4.32 6.60 -1.17
CA ILE A 30 -4.34 5.79 -2.38
C ILE A 30 -5.77 5.28 -2.64
N CYS A 31 -6.41 4.68 -1.63
CA CYS A 31 -7.78 4.18 -1.72
C CYS A 31 -8.79 5.25 -2.12
N LYS A 32 -8.71 6.44 -1.50
CA LYS A 32 -9.57 7.58 -1.81
C LYS A 32 -9.42 8.02 -3.26
N TYR A 33 -8.19 8.05 -3.78
CA TYR A 33 -7.95 8.43 -5.18
C TYR A 33 -8.60 7.46 -6.17
N PHE A 34 -8.59 6.15 -5.88
CA PHE A 34 -9.19 5.13 -6.74
C PHE A 34 -10.65 4.80 -6.44
N ASN A 35 -11.26 5.47 -5.45
CA ASN A 35 -12.58 5.13 -4.92
C ASN A 35 -12.70 3.64 -4.54
N ARG A 36 -11.69 3.12 -3.84
CA ARG A 36 -11.61 1.73 -3.38
C ARG A 36 -11.58 1.67 -1.85
N SER A 37 -12.05 0.56 -1.28
CA SER A 37 -11.89 0.28 0.15
C SER A 37 -10.46 -0.16 0.47
N LEU A 38 -10.03 0.02 1.72
CA LEU A 38 -8.73 -0.48 2.22
C LEU A 38 -8.61 -2.00 2.10
N TYR A 39 -9.71 -2.73 2.28
CA TYR A 39 -9.76 -4.18 2.14
C TYR A 39 -9.31 -4.67 0.76
N GLY A 40 -9.44 -3.84 -0.29
CA GLY A 40 -8.95 -4.17 -1.63
C GLY A 40 -7.44 -4.00 -1.83
N LEU A 41 -6.70 -3.50 -0.83
CA LEU A 41 -5.24 -3.37 -0.90
C LEU A 41 -4.49 -4.59 -0.37
N PHE A 42 -5.15 -5.42 0.44
CA PHE A 42 -4.55 -6.60 1.04
C PHE A 42 -4.90 -7.83 0.19
N TRP A 43 -3.95 -8.74 0.03
CA TRP A 43 -4.27 -10.05 -0.51
C TRP A 43 -5.25 -10.76 0.44
N PRO A 44 -6.27 -11.46 -0.09
CA PRO A 44 -7.03 -12.41 0.69
C PRO A 44 -6.09 -13.32 1.47
N GLU A 45 -6.39 -13.57 2.74
CA GLU A 45 -5.52 -14.33 3.64
C GLU A 45 -5.17 -15.73 3.10
N GLU A 46 -6.07 -16.30 2.29
CA GLU A 46 -5.90 -17.59 1.59
C GLU A 46 -4.76 -17.60 0.56
N LEU A 47 -4.25 -16.43 0.16
CA LEU A 47 -3.26 -16.24 -0.89
C LEU A 47 -1.93 -15.69 -0.36
N ASP A 48 -1.74 -15.60 0.97
CA ASP A 48 -0.47 -15.24 1.57
C ASP A 48 0.39 -16.50 1.84
N PRO A 49 1.39 -16.80 0.98
CA PRO A 49 2.21 -18.01 1.11
C PRO A 49 3.14 -17.98 2.34
N ASN A 50 3.25 -16.87 3.07
CA ASN A 50 4.15 -16.73 4.22
C ASN A 50 3.43 -16.85 5.58
N ARG A 51 2.14 -17.20 5.61
CA ARG A 51 1.34 -17.32 6.83
C ARG A 51 1.06 -18.78 7.25
N MET A 52 1.82 -19.73 6.72
CA MET A 52 1.91 -21.13 7.20
C MET A 52 3.20 -21.34 7.99
#